data_AF-A0AAV2GN74-F1
#
_entry.id   AF-A0AAV2GN74-F1
#
_cell.length_a   1.000
_cell.length_b   1.000
_cell.length_c   1.000
_cell.angle_alpha   90.00
_cell.angle_beta   90.00
_cell.angle_gamma   90.00
#
_symmetry.space_group_name_H-M   'P 1'
#
loop_
_entity.id
_entity.type
_entity.pdbx_description
1 polymer ?
#
loop_
_entity_poly.entity_id
_entity_poly.type
_entity_poly.pdbx_seq_one_letter_code
_entity_poly.pdbx_strand_id
1 'polypeptide(L)'
;MFETIRKILMHRFRVRKETAVLKWKGRFCPKIQKKLDLAQKASFTCNAIQSGPQKFEVSCRQGQVVVDVSKSKCTCRMWELTGLPCPHAIRCIWQLSRRVEQYVDKCYEIGTYLAAYSSEVEPMVGPEYWLPSGKEPVLPP
;
A
#
# COMPACT_ATOMS: atom_id res chain seq x y z
N MET A 1 -9.78 -23.50 17.08
CA MET A 1 -8.77 -22.50 16.66
C MET A 1 -8.79 -22.27 15.15
N PHE A 2 -8.50 -23.27 14.31
CA PHE A 2 -8.45 -23.09 12.84
C PHE A 2 -9.78 -22.68 12.19
N GLU A 3 -10.89 -23.28 12.62
CA GLU A 3 -12.23 -22.86 12.15
C GLU A 3 -12.55 -21.40 12.46
N THR A 4 -12.10 -20.90 13.62
CA THR A 4 -12.23 -19.50 14.00
C THR A 4 -11.44 -18.60 13.04
N ILE A 5 -10.20 -18.97 12.71
CA ILE A 5 -9.35 -18.23 11.77
C ILE A 5 -10.01 -18.20 10.38
N ARG A 6 -10.50 -19.34 9.88
CA ARG A 6 -11.22 -19.43 8.60
C ARG A 6 -12.41 -18.48 8.56
N LYS A 7 -13.26 -18.49 9.59
CA LYS A 7 -14.43 -17.60 9.70
C LYS A 7 -14.04 -16.11 9.74
N ILE A 8 -12.98 -15.75 10.47
CA ILE A 8 -12.45 -14.39 10.52
C ILE A 8 -11.96 -13.94 9.13
N LEU A 9 -11.22 -14.80 8.43
CA LEU A 9 -10.70 -14.50 7.09
C LEU A 9 -11.84 -14.36 6.08
N MET A 10 -12.80 -15.30 6.08
CA MET A 10 -14.00 -15.26 5.23
C MET A 10 -14.74 -13.92 5.38
N HIS A 11 -15.06 -13.53 6.61
CA HIS A 11 -15.72 -12.26 6.88
C HIS A 11 -14.86 -11.07 6.43
N ARG A 12 -13.55 -11.10 6.72
CA ARG A 12 -12.61 -10.03 6.38
C ARG A 12 -12.49 -9.82 4.86
N PHE A 13 -12.36 -10.90 4.09
CA PHE A 13 -12.26 -10.84 2.63
C PHE A 13 -13.51 -10.22 2.03
N ARG A 14 -14.69 -10.74 2.41
CA ARG A 14 -15.99 -10.22 1.97
C ARG A 14 -16.13 -8.73 2.26
N VAL A 15 -15.98 -8.33 3.53
CA VAL A 15 -16.17 -6.92 3.94
C VAL A 15 -15.16 -5.99 3.29
N ARG A 16 -13.89 -6.42 3.13
CA ARG A 16 -12.86 -5.59 2.47
C ARG A 16 -13.16 -5.38 0.99
N LYS A 17 -13.57 -6.43 0.27
CA LYS A 17 -13.98 -6.38 -1.13
C LYS A 17 -15.19 -5.48 -1.31
N GLU A 18 -16.27 -5.71 -0.56
CA GLU A 18 -17.49 -4.89 -0.60
C GLU A 18 -17.21 -3.42 -0.28
N THR A 19 -16.44 -3.15 0.78
CA THR A 19 -16.09 -1.78 1.18
C THR A 19 -15.31 -1.07 0.08
N ALA A 20 -14.36 -1.76 -0.55
CA ALA A 20 -13.57 -1.19 -1.63
C ALA A 20 -14.43 -0.90 -2.88
N VAL A 21 -15.30 -1.83 -3.28
CA VAL A 21 -16.18 -1.65 -4.46
C VAL A 21 -17.21 -0.55 -4.23
N LEU A 22 -17.86 -0.53 -3.06
CA LEU A 22 -19.02 0.34 -2.82
C LEU A 22 -18.64 1.74 -2.34
N LYS A 23 -17.55 1.87 -1.56
CA LYS A 23 -17.22 3.12 -0.86
C LYS A 23 -16.02 3.85 -1.42
N TRP A 24 -15.07 3.15 -2.04
CA TRP A 24 -13.83 3.80 -2.47
C TRP A 24 -13.98 4.39 -3.86
N LYS A 25 -13.48 5.62 -4.02
CA LYS A 25 -13.48 6.37 -5.29
C LYS A 25 -12.05 6.81 -5.59
N GLY A 26 -11.74 7.00 -6.87
CA GLY A 26 -10.42 7.42 -7.33
C GLY A 26 -9.49 6.26 -7.66
N ARG A 27 -8.18 6.53 -7.76
CA ARG A 27 -7.17 5.56 -8.21
C ARG A 27 -6.58 4.73 -7.07
N PHE A 28 -6.36 5.34 -5.90
CA PHE A 28 -5.65 4.73 -4.78
C PHE A 28 -6.56 4.44 -3.59
N CYS A 29 -6.15 3.50 -2.75
CA CYS A 29 -6.82 3.21 -1.48
C CYS A 29 -6.94 4.49 -0.62
N PRO A 30 -8.08 4.77 0.05
CA PRO A 30 -8.30 6.06 0.73
C PRO A 30 -7.25 6.41 1.79
N LYS A 31 -6.71 5.41 2.50
CA LYS A 31 -5.62 5.64 3.47
C LYS A 31 -4.33 6.11 2.79
N ILE A 32 -4.06 5.62 1.59
CA ILE A 32 -2.87 5.99 0.81
C ILE A 32 -3.05 7.37 0.22
N GLN A 33 -4.23 7.69 -0.33
CA GLN A 33 -4.53 9.03 -0.81
C GLN A 33 -4.32 10.07 0.30
N LYS A 34 -4.86 9.83 1.51
CA LYS A 34 -4.64 10.72 2.66
C LYS A 34 -3.16 10.91 3.01
N LYS A 35 -2.36 9.84 2.96
CA LYS A 35 -0.90 9.94 3.19
C LYS A 35 -0.23 10.79 2.10
N LEU A 36 -0.64 10.61 0.85
CA LEU A 36 -0.13 11.37 -0.28
C LEU A 36 -0.46 12.86 -0.13
N ASP A 37 -1.71 13.20 0.20
CA ASP A 37 -2.16 14.58 0.39
C ASP A 37 -1.38 15.28 1.52
N LEU A 38 -1.09 14.57 2.61
CA LEU A 38 -0.26 15.08 3.71
C LEU A 38 1.18 15.31 3.25
N ALA A 39 1.76 14.38 2.49
CA ALA A 39 3.11 14.52 1.95
C ALA A 39 3.21 15.68 0.95
N GLN A 40 2.18 15.89 0.12
CA GLN A 40 2.07 17.03 -0.79
C GLN A 40 2.06 18.36 -0.02
N LYS A 41 1.26 18.47 1.05
CA LYS A 41 1.26 19.67 1.91
C LYS A 41 2.62 19.92 2.55
N ALA A 42 3.29 18.88 3.03
CA ALA A 42 4.62 19.01 3.63
C ALA A 42 5.69 19.44 2.61
N SER A 43 5.54 19.07 1.34
CA SER A 43 6.51 19.37 0.28
C SER A 43 6.67 20.87 -0.01
N PHE A 44 5.67 21.70 0.33
CA PHE A 44 5.78 23.16 0.21
C PHE A 44 6.82 23.77 1.15
N THR A 45 7.23 23.05 2.19
CA THR A 45 8.29 23.49 3.12
C THR A 45 9.70 23.19 2.62
N CYS A 46 9.81 22.59 1.44
CA CYS A 46 11.05 22.13 0.85
C CYS A 46 11.44 22.99 -0.36
N ASN A 47 12.73 23.30 -0.47
CA ASN A 47 13.30 23.93 -1.64
C ASN A 47 14.18 22.93 -2.40
N ALA A 48 14.04 22.87 -3.72
CA ALA A 48 14.76 21.91 -4.56
C ALA A 48 15.62 22.65 -5.60
N ILE A 49 16.87 22.23 -5.71
CA ILE A 49 17.84 22.73 -6.68
C ILE A 49 18.19 21.55 -7.60
N GLN A 50 18.04 21.78 -8.90
CA GLN A 50 18.28 20.74 -9.90
C GLN A 50 19.78 20.67 -10.22
N SER A 51 20.40 19.52 -9.98
CA SER A 51 21.79 19.25 -10.33
C SER A 51 21.93 18.56 -11.69
N GLY A 52 20.93 17.78 -12.09
CA GLY A 52 20.88 17.13 -13.40
C GLY A 52 19.45 16.85 -13.85
N PRO A 53 19.24 16.15 -15.00
CA PRO A 53 17.91 16.02 -15.60
C PRO A 53 16.82 15.49 -14.65
N GLN A 54 17.16 14.57 -13.75
CA GLN A 54 16.24 13.99 -12.76
C GLN A 54 16.84 13.88 -11.35
N LYS A 55 17.92 14.61 -11.08
CA LYS A 55 18.63 14.60 -9.79
C LYS A 55 18.57 15.97 -9.14
N PHE A 56 18.23 15.99 -7.87
CA PHE A 56 17.99 17.20 -7.10
C PHE A 56 18.66 17.12 -5.75
N GLU A 57 19.17 18.26 -5.33
CA GLU A 57 19.45 18.54 -3.94
C GLU A 57 18.23 19.26 -3.36
N VAL A 58 17.71 18.77 -2.24
CA VAL A 58 16.52 19.32 -1.61
C VAL A 58 16.82 19.70 -0.17
N SER A 59 16.55 20.95 0.18
CA SER A 59 16.69 21.47 1.52
C SER A 59 15.32 21.64 2.16
N CYS A 60 15.10 21.01 3.32
CA CYS A 60 13.89 21.18 4.14
C CYS A 60 14.29 21.43 5.60
N ARG A 61 13.30 21.58 6.49
CA ARG A 61 13.55 21.84 7.92
C ARG A 61 14.43 20.78 8.60
N GLN A 62 14.36 19.52 8.15
CA GLN A 62 15.14 18.42 8.73
C GLN A 62 16.56 18.29 8.16
N GLY A 63 16.96 19.15 7.22
CA GLY A 63 18.28 19.12 6.59
C GLY A 63 18.21 18.96 5.07
N GLN A 64 19.34 18.57 4.49
CA GLN A 64 19.54 18.44 3.06
C GLN A 64 19.49 16.96 2.64
N VAL A 65 18.79 16.68 1.55
CA VAL A 65 18.64 15.33 1.00
C VAL A 65 18.88 15.34 -0.51
N VAL A 66 19.24 14.17 -1.04
CA VAL A 66 19.38 13.98 -2.49
C VAL A 66 18.22 13.14 -2.98
N VAL A 67 17.58 13.60 -4.06
CA VAL A 67 16.47 12.91 -4.72
C VAL A 67 16.89 12.55 -6.14
N ASP A 68 16.70 11.29 -6.50
CA ASP A 68 16.78 10.80 -7.87
C ASP A 68 15.38 10.33 -8.29
N VAL A 69 14.68 11.19 -9.05
CA VAL A 69 13.29 10.94 -9.47
C VAL A 69 13.20 9.77 -10.46
N SER A 70 14.25 9.56 -11.26
CA SER A 70 14.27 8.47 -12.26
C SER A 70 14.30 7.09 -11.61
N LYS A 71 14.91 7.00 -10.44
CA LYS A 71 15.05 5.75 -9.68
C LYS A 71 14.02 5.63 -8.55
N SER A 72 13.13 6.61 -8.39
CA SER A 72 12.23 6.72 -7.23
C SER A 72 12.98 6.66 -5.90
N LYS A 73 14.14 7.33 -5.81
CA LYS A 73 15.03 7.29 -4.63
C LYS A 73 15.13 8.65 -3.96
N CYS A 74 15.20 8.61 -2.64
CA CYS A 74 15.49 9.77 -1.80
C CYS A 74 16.38 9.30 -0.65
N THR A 75 17.38 10.10 -0.28
CA THR A 75 18.27 9.75 0.85
C THR A 75 17.54 9.62 2.19
N CYS A 76 16.32 10.17 2.32
CA CYS A 76 15.46 9.90 3.48
C CYS A 76 14.89 8.47 3.54
N ARG A 77 15.14 7.63 2.52
CA ARG A 77 14.71 6.23 2.37
C ARG A 77 13.21 5.97 2.33
N MET A 78 12.37 6.93 2.68
CA MET A 78 10.92 6.75 2.76
C MET A 78 10.31 6.27 1.44
N TRP A 79 10.78 6.80 0.31
CA TRP A 79 10.26 6.40 -1.00
C TRP A 79 10.63 4.95 -1.36
N GLU A 80 11.87 4.55 -1.08
CA GLU A 80 12.32 3.16 -1.31
C GLU A 80 11.59 2.17 -0.39
N LEU A 81 11.35 2.54 0.87
CA LEU A 81 10.75 1.66 1.86
C LEU A 81 9.23 1.51 1.69
N THR A 82 8.56 2.56 1.23
CA THR A 82 7.10 2.59 1.18
C THR A 82 6.54 2.58 -0.24
N GLY A 83 7.34 2.81 -1.27
CA GLY A 83 6.83 3.01 -2.63
C GLY A 83 6.00 4.29 -2.80
N LEU A 84 5.98 5.18 -1.80
CA LEU A 84 5.28 6.47 -1.84
C LEU A 84 6.29 7.62 -1.95
N PRO A 85 6.08 8.57 -2.88
CA PRO A 85 6.90 9.77 -2.93
C PRO A 85 6.86 10.51 -1.59
N CYS A 86 8.03 10.69 -0.98
CA CYS A 86 8.17 11.51 0.21
C CYS A 86 8.02 13.02 -0.12
N PRO A 87 7.86 13.92 0.87
CA PRO A 87 7.73 15.36 0.62
C PRO A 87 8.86 15.93 -0.25
N HIS A 88 10.10 15.49 -0.03
CA HIS A 88 11.27 15.87 -0.83
C HIS A 88 11.11 15.50 -2.31
N ALA A 89 10.66 14.27 -2.55
CA ALA A 89 10.43 13.74 -3.89
C ALA A 89 9.31 14.48 -4.61
N ILE A 90 8.20 14.74 -3.91
CA ILE A 90 7.05 15.46 -4.46
C ILE A 90 7.48 16.85 -4.95
N ARG A 91 8.29 17.57 -4.17
CA ARG A 91 8.81 18.88 -4.59
C ARG A 91 9.56 18.80 -5.92
N CYS A 92 10.41 17.79 -6.09
CA CYS A 92 11.16 17.57 -7.33
C CYS A 92 10.25 17.18 -8.50
N ILE A 93 9.26 16.31 -8.26
CA ILE A 93 8.29 15.87 -9.27
C ILE A 93 7.48 17.06 -9.80
N TRP A 94 7.04 17.96 -8.93
CA TRP A 94 6.34 19.18 -9.33
C TRP A 94 7.22 20.15 -10.10
N GLN A 95 8.50 20.29 -9.73
CA GLN A 95 9.46 21.11 -10.49
C GLN A 95 9.69 20.57 -11.91
N LEU A 96 9.53 19.25 -12.11
CA LEU A 96 9.53 18.61 -13.42
C LEU A 96 8.17 18.68 -14.14
N SER A 97 7.17 19.36 -13.58
CA SER A 97 5.79 19.43 -14.10
C SER A 97 5.13 18.07 -14.30
N ARG A 98 5.48 17.08 -13.46
CA ARG A 98 4.93 15.72 -13.52
C ARG A 98 3.87 15.49 -12.45
N ARG A 99 3.02 14.49 -12.67
CA ARG A 99 1.96 14.09 -11.74
C ARG A 99 2.52 13.13 -10.67
N VAL A 100 2.31 13.45 -9.40
CA VAL A 100 2.80 12.65 -8.27
C VAL A 100 2.23 11.24 -8.28
N GLU A 101 1.00 11.09 -8.73
CA GLU A 101 0.27 9.82 -8.83
C GLU A 101 0.96 8.82 -9.78
N GLN A 102 1.80 9.28 -10.71
CA GLN A 102 2.57 8.40 -11.60
C GLN A 102 3.74 7.72 -10.88
N TYR A 103 4.09 8.20 -9.70
CA TYR A 103 5.25 7.78 -8.90
C TYR A 103 4.86 7.00 -7.64
N VAL A 104 3.57 6.75 -7.45
CA VAL A 104 3.02 5.90 -6.39
C VAL A 104 3.04 4.46 -6.87
N ASP A 105 3.52 3.54 -6.02
CA ASP A 105 3.56 2.12 -6.34
C ASP A 105 2.16 1.55 -6.65
N LYS A 106 2.09 0.67 -7.66
CA LYS A 106 0.85 0.04 -8.13
C LYS A 106 0.18 -0.83 -7.06
N CYS A 107 0.90 -1.31 -6.05
CA CYS A 107 0.33 -2.08 -4.95
C CYS A 107 -0.74 -1.31 -4.16
N TYR A 108 -0.77 0.03 -4.27
CA TYR A 108 -1.75 0.88 -3.61
C TYR A 108 -2.98 1.24 -4.45
N GLU A 109 -3.00 0.86 -5.73
CA GLU A 109 -4.16 1.06 -6.57
C GLU A 109 -5.34 0.23 -6.06
N ILE A 110 -6.55 0.78 -6.20
CA ILE A 110 -7.77 0.07 -5.79
C ILE A 110 -7.91 -1.23 -6.58
N GLY A 111 -7.53 -1.24 -7.86
CA GLY A 111 -7.54 -2.45 -8.69
C GLY A 111 -6.67 -3.57 -8.10
N THR A 112 -5.43 -3.25 -7.71
CA THR A 112 -4.52 -4.23 -7.08
C THR A 112 -5.05 -4.72 -5.73
N TYR A 113 -5.63 -3.82 -4.93
CA TYR A 113 -6.28 -4.20 -3.67
C TYR A 113 -7.45 -5.17 -3.92
N LEU A 114 -8.34 -4.86 -4.88
CA LEU A 114 -9.47 -5.72 -5.22
C LEU A 114 -9.01 -7.08 -5.75
N ALA A 115 -7.94 -7.12 -6.56
CA ALA A 115 -7.35 -8.36 -7.03
C ALA A 115 -6.86 -9.23 -5.85
N ALA A 116 -6.21 -8.63 -4.85
CA ALA A 116 -5.73 -9.34 -3.67
C ALA A 116 -6.86 -9.92 -2.78
N TYR A 117 -8.06 -9.32 -2.81
CA TYR A 117 -9.25 -9.81 -2.10
C TYR A 117 -10.33 -10.37 -3.04
N SER A 118 -9.95 -10.75 -4.27
CA SER A 118 -10.91 -11.20 -5.28
C SER A 118 -11.49 -12.58 -4.94
N SER A 119 -10.63 -13.47 -4.42
CA SER A 119 -10.97 -14.83 -4.00
C SER A 119 -11.88 -14.86 -2.78
N GLU A 120 -12.68 -15.92 -2.71
CA GLU A 120 -13.58 -16.19 -1.60
C GLU A 120 -13.03 -17.31 -0.74
N VAL A 121 -13.25 -17.20 0.58
CA VAL A 121 -12.91 -18.28 1.51
C VAL A 121 -14.14 -19.16 1.62
N GLU A 122 -14.06 -20.36 1.09
CA GLU A 122 -15.20 -21.27 1.03
C GLU A 122 -15.76 -21.61 2.44
N PRO A 123 -17.09 -21.72 2.56
CA PRO A 123 -17.71 -22.33 3.72
C PRO A 123 -17.26 -23.79 3.86
N MET A 124 -17.26 -24.27 5.10
CA MET A 124 -16.93 -25.66 5.42
C MET A 124 -18.05 -26.21 6.27
N VAL A 125 -18.42 -27.46 6.00
CA VAL A 125 -19.36 -28.23 6.82
C VAL A 125 -18.83 -28.39 8.25
N GLY A 126 -19.73 -28.51 9.22
CA GLY A 126 -19.36 -28.71 10.61
C GLY A 126 -18.81 -30.12 10.88
N PRO A 127 -18.06 -30.32 11.98
CA PRO A 127 -17.49 -31.62 12.37
C PRO A 127 -18.49 -32.77 12.37
N GLU A 128 -19.75 -32.49 12.69
CA GLU A 128 -20.86 -33.43 12.71
C GLU A 128 -21.17 -34.04 11.32
N TYR A 129 -20.71 -33.42 10.24
CA TYR A 129 -20.90 -33.87 8.86
C TYR A 129 -19.58 -34.27 8.18
N TRP A 130 -18.46 -34.35 8.90
CA TRP A 130 -17.18 -34.73 8.32
C TRP A 130 -17.11 -36.23 8.03
N LEU A 131 -16.52 -36.58 6.88
CA LEU A 131 -16.24 -37.98 6.56
C LEU A 131 -15.21 -38.54 7.55
N PRO A 132 -15.36 -39.81 8.00
CA PRO A 132 -14.35 -40.46 8.82
C PRO A 132 -12.98 -40.41 8.13
N SER A 133 -11.95 -40.04 8.87
CA SER A 133 -10.60 -39.87 8.31
C SER A 133 -9.97 -41.18 7.85
N GLY A 134 -10.49 -42.33 8.30
CA GLY A 134 -9.90 -43.65 8.09
C GLY A 134 -8.55 -43.85 8.79
N LYS A 135 -8.12 -42.90 9.62
CA LYS A 135 -6.85 -42.95 10.36
C LYS A 135 -7.10 -43.35 11.80
N GLU A 136 -6.13 -44.04 12.40
CA GLU A 136 -6.19 -44.34 13.83
C GLU A 136 -6.27 -43.06 14.68
N PRO A 137 -7.04 -43.07 15.78
CA PRO A 137 -7.08 -41.96 16.72
C PRO A 137 -5.68 -41.67 17.26
N VAL A 138 -5.36 -40.39 17.41
CA VAL A 138 -4.11 -39.98 18.06
C VAL A 138 -4.15 -40.45 19.51
N LEU A 139 -3.13 -41.22 19.93
CA LEU A 139 -3.01 -41.68 21.31
C LEU A 139 -2.85 -40.48 22.26
N PRO A 140 -3.42 -40.52 23.48
CA PRO A 140 -3.20 -39.49 24.47
C PRO A 140 -1.70 -39.39 24.84
N PRO A 141 -1.23 -38.19 25.23
CA PRO A 141 0.16 -37.97 25.66
C PRO A 141 0.52 -38.66 26.97
#